data_AF-A0A482VZC1-F1
#
_entry.id   AF-A0A482VZC1-F1
#
_cell.length_a   1.000
_cell.length_b   1.000
_cell.length_c   1.000
_cell.angle_alpha   90.00
_cell.angle_beta   90.00
_cell.angle_gamma   90.00
#
_symmetry.space_group_name_H-M   'P 1'
#
loop_
_entity.id
_entity.type
_entity.pdbx_description
1 polymer ?
#
loop_
_entity_poly.entity_id
_entity_poly.type
_entity_poly.pdbx_seq_one_letter_code
_entity_poly.pdbx_strand_id
1 'polypeptide(L)'
;TGYPCSDDMELSPSPTKSGEQKFSAECRCPPMKAQSARDGKCYDLYSNGPCEKGFYFAPDTKYNNNNSKRLWGVCNQMKTCPGPNEIFWPKNGRCYHKLTKGPCSKGQLITMNPDRIAECKCNRHGELRDYRYSDGYCYQHFTRGPCKERGHLFLPDRTCGCHSFLPHFHDETEQCFEIGTIGPCNGGEHFQLHPETRRGSCQCKTGYIRYLNTSSCYRPFTQGPCGPGQILINSTTCAGQPCGRGHLYFLKFDRCYRIGTRGPCRKGRVVTFDFETRPSLDGISYNGVCSCAKHVYDNDCDEEDVAACDKSDGTVLFQKRCYKLYSQGPCPKGAWVAPKRYKKEEIWSGNAGNEGTCECIPGYTRTMRTLKNVTEMACMPPTVILADYLNKNFSSVGQIISL
;
A
#
# COMPACT_ATOMS: atom_id res chain seq x y z
N THR A 1 7.15 28.77 -44.08
CA THR A 1 6.67 27.36 -44.10
C THR A 1 6.66 26.86 -42.67
N GLY A 2 5.49 26.89 -42.02
CA GLY A 2 5.35 26.49 -40.61
C GLY A 2 5.22 24.98 -40.47
N TYR A 3 5.55 24.45 -39.29
CA TYR A 3 5.29 23.05 -38.95
C TYR A 3 3.78 22.74 -39.09
N PRO A 4 3.40 21.56 -39.62
CA PRO A 4 2.00 21.20 -39.82
C PRO A 4 1.22 20.92 -38.51
N CYS A 5 1.90 20.86 -37.37
CA CYS A 5 1.32 20.64 -36.05
C CYS A 5 1.63 21.82 -35.12
N SER A 6 0.80 21.96 -34.08
CA SER A 6 1.08 22.84 -32.93
C SER A 6 2.40 22.45 -32.25
N ASP A 7 3.08 23.41 -31.64
CA ASP A 7 4.42 23.24 -31.03
C ASP A 7 4.46 22.19 -29.91
N ASP A 8 3.31 21.83 -29.34
CA ASP A 8 3.15 20.83 -28.28
C ASP A 8 2.73 19.44 -28.79
N MET A 9 2.68 19.24 -30.11
CA MET A 9 2.29 18.00 -30.78
C MET A 9 3.37 17.49 -31.74
N GLU A 10 3.42 16.18 -31.90
CA GLU A 10 4.31 15.48 -32.83
C GLU A 10 3.52 14.85 -33.96
N LEU A 11 4.09 14.89 -35.17
CA LEU A 11 3.51 14.26 -36.34
C LEU A 11 3.76 12.74 -36.27
N SER A 12 2.68 11.96 -36.21
CA SER A 12 2.75 10.51 -36.05
C SER A 12 2.04 9.77 -37.20
N PRO A 13 2.56 8.62 -37.67
CA PRO A 13 1.90 7.84 -38.70
C PRO A 13 0.64 7.15 -38.14
N SER A 14 -0.47 7.25 -38.86
CA SER A 14 -1.75 6.62 -38.54
C SER A 14 -2.26 5.81 -39.74
N PRO A 15 -2.73 4.57 -39.55
CA PRO A 15 -3.31 3.79 -40.64
C PRO A 15 -4.66 4.38 -41.06
N THR A 16 -4.82 4.67 -42.35
CA THR A 16 -6.12 5.10 -42.91
C THR A 16 -7.12 3.93 -42.91
N LYS A 17 -8.41 4.21 -42.65
CA LYS A 17 -9.48 3.20 -42.51
C LYS A 17 -9.94 2.55 -43.82
N SER A 18 -9.37 2.93 -44.96
CA SER A 18 -9.61 2.26 -46.24
C SER A 18 -8.49 1.24 -46.44
N GLY A 19 -8.82 -0.02 -46.70
CA GLY A 19 -7.93 -1.19 -46.73
C GLY A 19 -6.76 -1.18 -47.73
N GLU A 20 -6.24 -0.02 -48.08
CA GLU A 20 -4.92 0.17 -48.67
C GLU A 20 -3.94 0.62 -47.57
N GLN A 21 -2.72 0.08 -47.59
CA GLN A 21 -1.63 0.46 -46.68
C GLN A 21 -1.13 1.89 -46.96
N LYS A 22 -2.01 2.88 -46.80
CA LYS A 22 -1.68 4.30 -46.78
C LYS A 22 -1.59 4.72 -45.32
N PHE A 23 -0.47 5.35 -44.96
CA PHE A 23 -0.30 5.99 -43.66
C PHE A 23 -0.60 7.47 -43.84
N SER A 24 -1.56 7.99 -43.08
CA SER A 24 -1.75 9.43 -42.95
C SER A 24 -0.91 9.95 -41.79
N ALA A 25 -0.40 11.17 -41.92
CA ALA A 25 0.27 11.85 -40.83
C ALA A 25 -0.78 12.55 -39.95
N GLU A 26 -0.82 12.22 -38.66
CA GLU A 26 -1.72 12.84 -37.68
C GLU A 26 -0.90 13.47 -36.55
N CYS A 27 -1.22 14.72 -36.18
CA CYS A 27 -0.65 15.37 -35.01
C CYS A 27 -1.17 14.69 -33.73
N ARG A 28 -0.26 14.24 -32.87
CA ARG A 28 -0.56 13.60 -31.58
C ARG A 28 0.32 14.15 -30.47
N CYS A 29 -0.16 14.06 -29.24
CA CYS A 29 0.68 14.38 -28.09
C CYS A 29 1.87 13.41 -28.00
N PRO A 30 3.07 13.90 -27.64
CA PRO A 30 4.22 13.06 -27.33
C PRO A 30 3.92 11.99 -26.25
N PRO A 31 4.72 10.92 -26.14
CA PRO A 31 4.56 9.94 -25.07
C PRO A 31 4.65 10.60 -23.70
N MET A 32 3.86 10.09 -22.74
CA MET A 32 3.65 10.69 -21.41
C MET A 32 2.93 12.05 -21.37
N LYS A 33 2.40 12.54 -22.50
CA LYS A 33 1.48 13.68 -22.53
C LYS A 33 0.08 13.27 -22.99
N ALA A 34 -0.95 14.00 -22.57
CA ALA A 34 -2.31 13.83 -23.07
C ALA A 34 -2.94 15.18 -23.41
N GLN A 35 -3.92 15.14 -24.31
CA GLN A 35 -4.61 16.34 -24.77
C GLN A 35 -5.70 16.73 -23.77
N SER A 36 -5.73 17.99 -23.39
CA SER A 36 -6.80 18.58 -22.57
C SER A 36 -8.00 18.94 -23.44
N ALA A 37 -9.19 18.51 -23.02
CA ALA A 37 -10.43 18.82 -23.73
C ALA A 37 -10.84 20.30 -23.63
N ARG A 38 -10.27 21.06 -22.68
CA ARG A 38 -10.64 22.48 -22.45
C ARG A 38 -10.03 23.42 -23.47
N ASP A 39 -8.77 23.20 -23.81
CA ASP A 39 -7.94 24.12 -24.58
C ASP A 39 -7.20 23.44 -25.74
N GLY A 40 -7.33 22.13 -25.89
CA GLY A 40 -6.74 21.37 -26.99
C GLY A 40 -5.23 21.19 -26.91
N LYS A 41 -4.58 21.59 -25.82
CA LYS A 41 -3.13 21.50 -25.62
C LYS A 41 -2.71 20.19 -24.96
N CYS A 42 -1.46 19.78 -25.18
CA CYS A 42 -0.85 18.59 -24.62
C CYS A 42 -0.12 18.89 -23.30
N TYR A 43 -0.56 18.26 -22.22
CA TYR A 43 0.03 18.40 -20.89
C TYR A 43 0.67 17.10 -20.40
N ASP A 44 1.71 17.22 -19.57
CA ASP A 44 2.40 16.07 -18.99
C ASP A 44 1.47 15.29 -18.05
N LEU A 45 1.40 13.98 -18.25
CA LEU A 45 0.67 13.08 -17.36
C LEU A 45 1.33 13.05 -15.99
N TYR A 46 0.48 12.94 -14.97
CA TYR A 46 0.84 12.93 -13.55
C TYR A 46 1.45 14.24 -13.03
N SER A 47 1.32 15.32 -13.81
CA SER A 47 1.68 16.68 -13.41
C SER A 47 0.43 17.49 -13.03
N ASN A 48 0.60 18.75 -12.58
CA ASN A 48 -0.53 19.65 -12.33
C ASN A 48 -1.28 19.96 -13.64
N GLY A 49 -0.53 20.19 -14.74
CA GLY A 49 -1.10 20.49 -16.04
C GLY A 49 -2.10 21.66 -15.98
N PRO A 50 -3.30 21.54 -16.59
CA PRO A 50 -4.35 22.55 -16.56
C PRO A 50 -5.26 22.45 -15.31
N CYS A 51 -4.89 21.64 -14.32
CA CYS A 51 -5.72 21.34 -13.17
C CYS A 51 -5.53 22.35 -12.02
N GLU A 52 -6.50 22.38 -11.10
CA GLU A 52 -6.42 23.17 -9.87
C GLU A 52 -5.49 22.50 -8.84
N LYS A 53 -5.00 23.27 -7.87
CA LYS A 53 -4.11 22.76 -6.81
C LYS A 53 -4.75 21.58 -6.07
N GLY A 54 -3.98 20.50 -5.90
CA GLY A 54 -4.48 19.25 -5.30
C GLY A 54 -5.14 18.28 -6.29
N PHE A 55 -5.13 18.60 -7.58
CA PHE A 55 -5.47 17.69 -8.67
C PHE A 55 -4.22 17.42 -9.53
N TYR A 56 -4.24 16.31 -10.26
CA TYR A 56 -3.21 15.99 -11.24
C TYR A 56 -3.86 15.54 -12.55
N PHE A 57 -3.19 15.83 -13.65
CA PHE A 57 -3.63 15.47 -14.99
C PHE A 57 -3.30 14.01 -15.28
N ALA A 58 -4.31 13.21 -15.64
CA ALA A 58 -4.18 11.77 -15.83
C ALA A 58 -4.88 11.35 -17.12
N PRO A 59 -4.52 10.21 -17.74
CA PRO A 59 -5.23 9.75 -18.93
C PRO A 59 -6.70 9.42 -18.60
N ASP A 60 -7.61 9.77 -19.51
CA ASP A 60 -9.01 9.42 -19.40
C ASP A 60 -9.22 7.93 -19.69
N THR A 61 -9.56 7.16 -18.66
CA THR A 61 -9.82 5.72 -18.79
C THR A 61 -11.25 5.40 -19.19
N LYS A 62 -12.16 6.38 -19.23
CA LYS A 62 -13.59 6.18 -19.55
C LYS A 62 -13.89 6.41 -21.02
N TYR A 63 -13.12 7.27 -21.69
CA TYR A 63 -13.33 7.62 -23.09
C TYR A 63 -12.51 6.73 -24.03
N ASN A 64 -12.83 5.44 -24.10
CA ASN A 64 -12.17 4.50 -25.02
C ASN A 64 -12.94 4.43 -26.35
N ASN A 65 -12.84 5.48 -27.17
CA ASN A 65 -13.46 5.45 -28.49
C ASN A 65 -12.50 4.79 -29.51
N ASN A 66 -12.84 3.56 -29.93
CA ASN A 66 -12.10 2.76 -30.92
C ASN A 66 -11.79 3.49 -32.23
N ASN A 67 -12.47 4.61 -32.50
CA ASN A 67 -12.34 5.37 -33.74
C ASN A 67 -11.36 6.56 -33.67
N SER A 68 -10.85 6.93 -32.49
CA SER A 68 -9.95 8.07 -32.28
C SER A 68 -8.82 7.67 -31.34
N LYS A 69 -7.63 7.44 -31.89
CA LYS A 69 -6.41 7.10 -31.14
C LYS A 69 -5.80 8.31 -30.38
N ARG A 70 -6.62 9.32 -30.05
CA ARG A 70 -6.18 10.50 -29.31
C ARG A 70 -6.23 10.18 -27.82
N LEU A 71 -5.14 10.44 -27.12
CA LEU A 71 -5.06 10.23 -25.68
C LEU A 71 -5.60 11.49 -24.99
N TRP A 72 -6.82 11.43 -24.48
CA TRP A 72 -7.40 12.49 -23.65
C TRP A 72 -6.92 12.40 -22.22
N GLY A 73 -6.83 13.55 -21.55
CA GLY A 73 -6.56 13.61 -20.12
C GLY A 73 -7.65 14.32 -19.33
N VAL A 74 -7.80 13.89 -18.08
CA VAL A 74 -8.75 14.39 -17.09
C VAL A 74 -8.03 14.74 -15.79
N CYS A 75 -8.56 15.72 -15.06
CA CYS A 75 -8.04 16.09 -13.76
C CYS A 75 -8.57 15.15 -12.68
N ASN A 76 -7.68 14.38 -12.07
CA ASN A 76 -7.99 13.49 -10.96
C ASN A 76 -7.56 14.10 -9.64
N GLN A 77 -8.38 13.91 -8.60
CA GLN A 77 -8.06 14.39 -7.26
C GLN A 77 -6.91 13.58 -6.64
N MET A 78 -5.99 14.28 -5.95
CA MET A 78 -4.91 13.63 -5.23
C MET A 78 -5.44 12.81 -4.05
N LYS A 79 -5.02 11.55 -3.95
CA LYS A 79 -5.37 10.69 -2.81
C LYS A 79 -4.52 11.03 -1.59
N THR A 80 -5.10 11.01 -0.40
CA THR A 80 -4.36 11.13 0.86
C THR A 80 -3.82 9.76 1.28
N CYS A 81 -2.57 9.72 1.73
CA CYS A 81 -1.96 8.50 2.25
C CYS A 81 -2.32 8.27 3.73
N PRO A 82 -2.30 7.02 4.22
CA PRO A 82 -2.60 6.71 5.62
C PRO A 82 -1.59 7.30 6.62
N GLY A 83 -0.31 7.35 6.24
CA GLY A 83 0.77 7.86 7.10
C GLY A 83 0.92 9.38 7.06
N PRO A 84 1.29 10.03 8.19
CA PRO A 84 1.45 11.48 8.27
C PRO A 84 2.63 12.04 7.44
N ASN A 85 3.63 11.21 7.12
CA ASN A 85 4.81 11.57 6.33
C ASN A 85 4.88 10.81 5.00
N GLU A 86 3.72 10.40 4.46
CA GLU A 86 3.62 9.69 3.19
C GLU A 86 3.06 10.61 2.11
N ILE A 87 3.63 10.50 0.91
CA ILE A 87 3.22 11.25 -0.28
C ILE A 87 2.71 10.25 -1.31
N PHE A 88 1.56 10.56 -1.89
CA PHE A 88 0.96 9.78 -2.96
C PHE A 88 1.67 10.03 -4.29
N TRP A 89 2.13 8.97 -4.94
CA TRP A 89 2.78 9.02 -6.25
C TRP A 89 1.79 8.68 -7.37
N PRO A 90 1.35 9.65 -8.20
CA PRO A 90 0.24 9.42 -9.11
C PRO A 90 0.53 8.40 -10.22
N LYS A 91 1.79 8.27 -10.66
CA LYS A 91 2.18 7.39 -11.77
C LYS A 91 1.90 5.90 -11.52
N ASN A 92 1.99 5.45 -10.27
CA ASN A 92 1.75 4.05 -9.90
C ASN A 92 0.68 3.88 -8.80
N GLY A 93 0.09 4.98 -8.34
CA GLY A 93 -0.96 4.97 -7.33
C GLY A 93 -0.51 4.50 -5.94
N ARG A 94 0.78 4.55 -5.62
CA ARG A 94 1.34 4.10 -4.34
C ARG A 94 1.76 5.27 -3.46
N CYS A 95 1.75 5.05 -2.15
CA CYS A 95 2.26 5.98 -1.15
C CYS A 95 3.72 5.67 -0.83
N TYR A 96 4.54 6.71 -0.69
CA TYR A 96 5.95 6.60 -0.33
C TYR A 96 6.28 7.60 0.78
N HIS A 97 7.21 7.25 1.66
CA HIS A 97 7.67 8.18 2.70
C HIS A 97 8.42 9.36 2.09
N LYS A 98 8.14 10.56 2.60
CA LYS A 98 8.83 11.81 2.23
C LYS A 98 10.35 11.69 2.48
N LEU A 99 11.16 12.29 1.62
CA LEU A 99 12.64 12.30 1.68
C LEU A 99 13.28 10.91 1.59
N THR A 100 12.58 9.95 1.00
CA THR A 100 13.14 8.63 0.66
C THR A 100 13.41 8.52 -0.83
N LYS A 101 14.15 7.48 -1.24
CA LYS A 101 14.39 7.22 -2.66
C LYS A 101 13.09 6.94 -3.42
N GLY A 102 12.16 6.20 -2.82
CA GLY A 102 10.87 5.87 -3.44
C GLY A 102 10.98 5.42 -4.91
N PRO A 103 10.14 5.95 -5.82
CA PRO A 103 10.20 5.66 -7.25
C PRO A 103 11.23 6.50 -8.02
N CYS A 104 12.04 7.33 -7.33
CA CYS A 104 12.97 8.25 -7.96
C CYS A 104 14.22 7.55 -8.51
N SER A 105 14.82 8.19 -9.51
CA SER A 105 16.12 7.79 -10.04
C SER A 105 17.22 8.02 -8.99
N LYS A 106 18.43 7.48 -9.23
CA LYS A 106 19.55 7.64 -8.31
C LYS A 106 19.87 9.13 -8.12
N GLY A 107 20.06 9.54 -6.87
CA GLY A 107 20.45 10.90 -6.51
C GLY A 107 19.32 11.92 -6.42
N GLN A 108 18.07 11.46 -6.46
CA GLN A 108 16.88 12.28 -6.20
C GLN A 108 16.05 11.62 -5.10
N LEU A 109 15.36 12.45 -4.31
CA LEU A 109 14.43 11.99 -3.28
C LEU A 109 13.03 12.50 -3.58
N ILE A 110 12.04 11.77 -3.10
CA ILE A 110 10.64 12.18 -3.21
C ILE A 110 10.36 13.33 -2.26
N THR A 111 9.87 14.43 -2.82
CA THR A 111 9.37 15.60 -2.08
C THR A 111 8.03 16.05 -2.67
N MET A 112 7.43 17.08 -2.10
CA MET A 112 6.18 17.64 -2.53
C MET A 112 6.43 19.05 -3.06
N ASN A 113 5.97 19.30 -4.29
CA ASN A 113 6.06 20.63 -4.89
C ASN A 113 5.00 21.59 -4.29
N PRO A 114 5.05 22.89 -4.63
CA PRO A 114 4.08 23.89 -4.15
C PRO A 114 2.61 23.59 -4.50
N ASP A 115 2.37 22.84 -5.58
CA ASP A 115 1.03 22.41 -6.02
C ASP A 115 0.52 21.14 -5.32
N ARG A 116 1.27 20.65 -4.32
CA ARG A 116 1.02 19.42 -3.55
C ARG A 116 1.13 18.13 -4.38
N ILE A 117 1.96 18.16 -5.42
CA ILE A 117 2.26 17.01 -6.27
C ILE A 117 3.62 16.44 -5.91
N ALA A 118 3.67 15.11 -5.85
CA ALA A 118 4.90 14.39 -5.60
C ALA A 118 5.89 14.60 -6.75
N GLU A 119 7.10 15.04 -6.44
CA GLU A 119 8.18 15.20 -7.41
C GLU A 119 9.47 14.55 -6.92
N CYS A 120 10.30 14.12 -7.86
CA CYS A 120 11.66 13.66 -7.59
C CYS A 120 12.62 14.81 -7.82
N LYS A 121 13.30 15.26 -6.76
CA LYS A 121 14.20 16.41 -6.85
C LYS A 121 15.38 16.27 -5.91
N CYS A 122 16.44 17.00 -6.23
CA CYS A 122 17.54 17.27 -5.32
C CYS A 122 17.88 18.76 -5.40
N ASN A 123 17.81 19.45 -4.26
CA ASN A 123 18.03 20.89 -4.19
C ASN A 123 19.11 21.24 -3.15
N ARG A 124 19.76 22.39 -3.32
CA ARG A 124 20.74 22.95 -2.37
C ARG A 124 20.08 23.69 -1.20
N HIS A 125 18.78 23.94 -1.29
CA HIS A 125 18.00 24.71 -0.32
C HIS A 125 16.80 23.90 0.20
N GLY A 126 16.26 24.35 1.33
CA GLY A 126 15.12 23.73 1.99
C GLY A 126 15.48 22.39 2.63
N GLU A 127 14.47 21.53 2.78
CA GLU A 127 14.58 20.23 3.46
C GLU A 127 15.53 19.23 2.79
N LEU A 128 15.82 19.38 1.49
CA LEU A 128 16.72 18.48 0.76
C LEU A 128 18.20 18.83 0.94
N ARG A 129 18.52 19.99 1.53
CA ARG A 129 19.91 20.44 1.73
C ARG A 129 20.72 19.45 2.55
N ASP A 130 20.10 18.89 3.60
CA ASP A 130 20.78 18.00 4.54
C ASP A 130 20.90 16.57 3.99
N TYR A 131 20.24 16.29 2.87
CA TYR A 131 20.31 15.01 2.14
C TYR A 131 21.30 15.07 0.98
N ARG A 132 21.79 16.26 0.64
CA ARG A 132 22.68 16.48 -0.51
C ARG A 132 24.13 16.17 -0.13
N TYR A 133 24.77 15.33 -0.92
CA TYR A 133 26.18 15.00 -0.80
C TYR A 133 27.06 15.90 -1.71
N SER A 134 28.38 15.80 -1.56
CA SER A 134 29.36 16.64 -2.27
C SER A 134 29.35 16.45 -3.80
N ASP A 135 28.89 15.29 -4.27
CA ASP A 135 28.69 14.99 -5.70
C ASP A 135 27.47 15.70 -6.31
N GLY A 136 26.67 16.34 -5.48
CA GLY A 136 25.48 17.07 -5.90
C GLY A 136 24.23 16.21 -6.06
N TYR A 137 24.25 14.96 -5.62
CA TYR A 137 23.10 14.08 -5.53
C TYR A 137 22.53 14.05 -4.11
N CYS A 138 21.26 13.67 -3.99
CA CYS A 138 20.58 13.53 -2.71
C CYS A 138 20.39 12.05 -2.36
N TYR A 139 20.71 11.70 -1.13
CA TYR A 139 20.68 10.34 -0.61
C TYR A 139 19.86 10.29 0.67
N GLN A 140 19.11 9.21 0.86
CA GLN A 140 18.34 8.98 2.07
C GLN A 140 19.29 8.75 3.25
N HIS A 141 19.02 9.38 4.40
CA HIS A 141 19.80 9.15 5.61
C HIS A 141 19.69 7.70 6.10
N PHE A 142 20.75 7.26 6.78
CA PHE A 142 20.91 5.91 7.30
C PHE A 142 20.82 4.81 6.24
N THR A 143 21.12 5.17 4.99
CA THR A 143 21.32 4.22 3.88
C THR A 143 22.77 4.25 3.44
N ARG A 144 23.22 3.25 2.69
CA ARG A 144 24.57 3.22 2.10
C ARG A 144 24.84 4.47 1.25
N GLY A 145 23.82 4.99 0.57
CA GLY A 145 23.91 6.26 -0.15
C GLY A 145 25.15 6.37 -1.07
N PRO A 146 25.98 7.43 -0.92
CA PRO A 146 27.21 7.64 -1.68
C PRO A 146 28.44 6.95 -1.06
N CYS A 147 28.29 6.26 0.08
CA CYS A 147 29.41 5.77 0.86
C CYS A 147 30.15 4.63 0.15
N LYS A 148 31.48 4.81 0.02
CA LYS A 148 32.38 3.85 -0.61
C LYS A 148 32.89 2.81 0.39
N GLU A 149 33.14 3.25 1.61
CA GLU A 149 33.60 2.43 2.72
C GLU A 149 32.54 1.39 3.10
N ARG A 150 33.01 0.19 3.45
CA ARG A 150 32.10 -0.89 3.88
C ARG A 150 31.57 -0.56 5.27
N GLY A 151 30.30 -0.89 5.51
CA GLY A 151 29.63 -0.63 6.79
C GLY A 151 29.40 0.84 7.12
N HIS A 152 29.64 1.77 6.19
CA HIS A 152 29.35 3.18 6.38
C HIS A 152 27.96 3.53 5.83
N LEU A 153 27.24 4.36 6.57
CA LEU A 153 25.94 4.89 6.17
C LEU A 153 26.04 6.41 5.98
N PHE A 154 25.14 6.94 5.16
CA PHE A 154 25.00 8.37 4.94
C PHE A 154 24.27 9.00 6.12
N LEU A 155 24.97 9.84 6.88
CA LEU A 155 24.47 10.40 8.14
C LEU A 155 23.86 11.81 7.92
N PRO A 156 23.03 12.29 8.87
CA PRO A 156 22.37 13.61 8.76
C PRO A 156 23.31 14.82 8.68
N ASP A 157 24.57 14.67 9.11
CA ASP A 157 25.63 15.69 9.00
C ASP A 157 26.22 15.80 7.58
N ARG A 158 25.71 15.00 6.63
CA ARG A 158 26.15 14.87 5.23
C ARG A 158 27.49 14.16 5.08
N THR A 159 27.94 13.44 6.11
CA THR A 159 29.13 12.60 6.03
C THR A 159 28.75 11.14 5.84
N CYS A 160 29.75 10.35 5.44
CA CYS A 160 29.67 8.91 5.50
C CYS A 160 30.35 8.47 6.79
N GLY A 161 29.63 7.77 7.64
CA GLY A 161 30.12 7.42 8.96
C GLY A 161 29.49 6.16 9.51
N CYS A 162 30.15 5.60 10.51
CA CYS A 162 29.60 4.55 11.36
C CYS A 162 30.12 4.76 12.78
N HIS A 163 29.20 4.79 13.75
CA HIS A 163 29.54 5.04 15.15
C HIS A 163 28.81 4.05 16.06
N SER A 164 29.45 3.65 17.15
CA SER A 164 28.94 2.65 18.11
C SER A 164 27.66 3.06 18.85
N PHE A 165 27.36 4.36 18.92
CA PHE A 165 26.13 4.87 19.50
C PHE A 165 24.94 4.82 18.54
N LEU A 166 25.17 4.58 17.24
CA LEU A 166 24.08 4.52 16.27
C LEU A 166 23.29 3.22 16.47
N PRO A 167 21.94 3.27 16.38
CA PRO A 167 21.11 2.08 16.36
C PRO A 167 21.45 1.10 15.23
N HIS A 168 22.14 1.57 14.19
CA HIS A 168 22.51 0.81 13.00
C HIS A 168 23.81 0.03 13.19
N PHE A 169 24.56 0.31 14.25
CA PHE A 169 25.85 -0.31 14.53
C PHE A 169 25.66 -1.76 14.97
N HIS A 170 26.48 -2.64 14.41
CA HIS A 170 26.54 -4.05 14.77
C HIS A 170 27.88 -4.35 15.44
N ASP A 171 27.82 -4.72 16.72
CA ASP A 171 28.98 -4.82 17.60
C ASP A 171 30.03 -5.84 17.11
N GLU A 172 29.62 -6.99 16.58
CA GLU A 172 30.55 -8.06 16.17
C GLU A 172 31.36 -7.72 14.91
N THR A 173 30.76 -6.95 14.00
CA THR A 173 31.37 -6.62 12.69
C THR A 173 31.98 -5.22 12.68
N GLU A 174 31.75 -4.43 13.72
CA GLU A 174 32.13 -3.01 13.81
C GLU A 174 31.65 -2.17 12.60
N GLN A 175 30.46 -2.49 12.10
CA GLN A 175 29.90 -1.92 10.87
C GLN A 175 28.44 -1.52 11.08
N CYS A 176 27.98 -0.55 10.28
CA CYS A 176 26.61 -0.07 10.32
C CYS A 176 25.81 -0.62 9.15
N PHE A 177 24.60 -1.08 9.43
CA PHE A 177 23.70 -1.68 8.44
C PHE A 177 22.34 -0.98 8.42
N GLU A 178 21.75 -0.91 7.23
CA GLU A 178 20.44 -0.31 7.04
C GLU A 178 19.35 -1.16 7.73
N ILE A 179 18.51 -0.51 8.53
CA ILE A 179 17.38 -1.17 9.20
C ILE A 179 16.36 -1.64 8.16
N GLY A 180 15.84 -2.85 8.34
CA GLY A 180 14.91 -3.52 7.42
C GLY A 180 15.59 -4.25 6.26
N THR A 181 16.92 -4.22 6.17
CA THR A 181 17.69 -5.00 5.19
C THR A 181 18.20 -6.30 5.80
N ILE A 182 18.86 -7.16 5.00
CA ILE A 182 19.50 -8.37 5.52
C ILE A 182 20.66 -8.01 6.47
N GLY A 183 21.41 -6.95 6.15
CA GLY A 183 22.50 -6.47 6.99
C GLY A 183 23.57 -7.56 7.27
N PRO A 184 24.02 -7.73 8.52
CA PRO A 184 24.95 -8.77 8.92
C PRO A 184 24.27 -10.13 9.17
N CYS A 185 22.94 -10.19 9.02
CA CYS A 185 22.15 -11.34 9.45
C CYS A 185 22.19 -12.50 8.45
N ASN A 186 21.81 -13.68 8.94
CA ASN A 186 21.74 -14.88 8.12
C ASN A 186 20.54 -14.87 7.17
N GLY A 187 20.51 -15.83 6.25
CA GLY A 187 19.37 -16.05 5.36
C GLY A 187 18.08 -16.22 6.14
N GLY A 188 17.02 -15.52 5.71
CA GLY A 188 15.70 -15.54 6.36
C GLY A 188 15.54 -14.58 7.54
N GLU A 189 16.60 -13.87 7.93
CA GLU A 189 16.58 -12.78 8.90
C GLU A 189 16.64 -11.41 8.21
N HIS A 190 16.32 -10.37 8.98
CA HIS A 190 16.59 -8.97 8.66
C HIS A 190 17.12 -8.24 9.90
N PHE A 191 17.88 -7.19 9.66
CA PHE A 191 18.40 -6.32 10.70
C PHE A 191 17.33 -5.31 11.09
N GLN A 192 16.77 -5.45 12.29
CA GLN A 192 15.69 -4.60 12.80
C GLN A 192 16.01 -4.00 14.16
N LEU A 193 15.39 -2.87 14.48
CA LEU A 193 15.53 -2.28 15.81
C LEU A 193 14.86 -3.19 16.85
N HIS A 194 15.61 -3.58 17.86
CA HIS A 194 15.09 -4.28 19.01
C HIS A 194 14.18 -3.34 19.82
N PRO A 195 12.95 -3.76 20.21
CA PRO A 195 11.98 -2.89 20.88
C PRO A 195 12.50 -2.26 22.18
N GLU A 196 13.28 -3.02 22.95
CA GLU A 196 13.74 -2.60 24.28
C GLU A 196 15.04 -1.78 24.21
N THR A 197 16.08 -2.31 23.56
CA THR A 197 17.40 -1.69 23.53
C THR A 197 17.52 -0.59 22.49
N ARG A 198 16.56 -0.50 21.54
CA ARG A 198 16.59 0.38 20.37
C ARG A 198 17.89 0.28 19.56
N ARG A 199 18.55 -0.88 19.62
CA ARG A 199 19.71 -1.23 18.80
C ARG A 199 19.31 -2.24 17.73
N GLY A 200 20.01 -2.21 16.60
CA GLY A 200 19.80 -3.15 15.52
C GLY A 200 20.17 -4.57 15.95
N SER A 201 19.27 -5.51 15.73
CA SER A 201 19.45 -6.92 15.98
C SER A 201 18.85 -7.74 14.85
N CYS A 202 19.39 -8.95 14.66
CA CYS A 202 18.89 -9.88 13.66
C CYS A 202 17.60 -10.55 14.14
N GLN A 203 16.51 -10.32 13.38
CA GLN A 203 15.20 -10.88 13.66
C GLN A 203 14.70 -11.65 12.43
N CYS A 204 13.92 -12.72 12.65
CA CYS A 204 13.34 -13.46 11.54
C CYS A 204 12.42 -12.56 10.71
N LYS A 205 12.49 -12.68 9.38
CA LYS A 205 11.52 -12.03 8.50
C LYS A 205 10.09 -12.42 8.89
N THR A 206 9.12 -11.55 8.62
CA THR A 206 7.71 -11.85 8.88
C THR A 206 7.30 -13.16 8.19
N GLY A 207 6.69 -14.07 8.96
CA GLY A 207 6.27 -15.39 8.48
C GLY A 207 7.39 -16.44 8.43
N TYR A 208 8.62 -16.10 8.80
CA TYR A 208 9.71 -17.05 8.98
C TYR A 208 9.75 -17.51 10.43
N ILE A 209 10.24 -18.74 10.62
CA ILE A 209 10.36 -19.37 11.93
C ILE A 209 11.83 -19.71 12.19
N ARG A 210 12.29 -19.48 13.42
CA ARG A 210 13.64 -19.86 13.84
C ARG A 210 13.68 -21.38 14.04
N TYR A 211 14.59 -22.06 13.35
CA TYR A 211 14.78 -23.50 13.52
C TYR A 211 15.66 -23.76 14.74
N LEU A 212 15.22 -24.63 15.65
CA LEU A 212 15.88 -24.80 16.96
C LEU A 212 17.33 -25.29 16.84
N ASN A 213 17.68 -26.05 15.80
CA ASN A 213 18.99 -26.70 15.72
C ASN A 213 20.09 -25.85 15.06
N THR A 214 19.74 -24.87 14.22
CA THR A 214 20.75 -24.10 13.44
C THR A 214 20.72 -22.60 13.70
N SER A 215 19.87 -22.12 14.60
CA SER A 215 19.64 -20.69 14.88
C SER A 215 19.18 -19.84 13.68
N SER A 216 19.17 -20.36 12.45
CA SER A 216 18.70 -19.67 11.25
C SER A 216 17.17 -19.66 11.12
N CYS A 217 16.64 -18.66 10.42
CA CYS A 217 15.22 -18.53 10.17
C CYS A 217 14.86 -19.07 8.78
N TYR A 218 13.82 -19.89 8.72
CA TYR A 218 13.35 -20.50 7.48
C TYR A 218 11.87 -20.25 7.30
N ARG A 219 11.42 -20.27 6.05
CA ARG A 219 10.01 -20.13 5.72
C ARG A 219 9.30 -21.47 5.90
N PRO A 220 8.16 -21.53 6.59
CA PRO A 220 7.33 -22.72 6.65
C PRO A 220 6.90 -23.19 5.24
N PHE A 221 6.67 -24.50 5.12
CA PHE A 221 6.30 -25.19 3.88
C PHE A 221 7.33 -25.06 2.75
N THR A 222 8.58 -24.74 3.07
CA THR A 222 9.72 -24.85 2.16
C THR A 222 10.62 -25.99 2.61
N GLN A 223 11.59 -26.39 1.78
CA GLN A 223 12.57 -27.40 2.18
C GLN A 223 13.38 -26.95 3.40
N GLY A 224 13.84 -25.70 3.44
CA GLY A 224 14.60 -25.15 4.57
C GLY A 224 15.80 -26.04 4.95
N PRO A 225 15.96 -26.43 6.23
CA PRO A 225 17.02 -27.32 6.69
C PRO A 225 16.68 -28.82 6.49
N CYS A 226 15.52 -29.15 5.96
CA CYS A 226 15.05 -30.53 5.82
C CYS A 226 15.69 -31.26 4.62
N GLY A 227 15.67 -32.59 4.67
CA GLY A 227 16.17 -33.44 3.58
C GLY A 227 15.36 -33.29 2.28
N PRO A 228 15.85 -33.84 1.16
CA PRO A 228 15.15 -33.79 -0.11
C PRO A 228 13.76 -34.44 0.00
N GLY A 229 12.73 -33.76 -0.50
CA GLY A 229 11.33 -34.22 -0.44
C GLY A 229 10.65 -34.01 0.93
N GLN A 230 11.32 -33.37 1.88
CA GLN A 230 10.74 -32.93 3.14
C GLN A 230 10.55 -31.42 3.16
N ILE A 231 9.57 -30.98 3.95
CA ILE A 231 9.22 -29.58 4.16
C ILE A 231 9.20 -29.25 5.65
N LEU A 232 9.59 -28.03 5.98
CA LEU A 232 9.55 -27.51 7.34
C LEU A 232 8.12 -27.07 7.69
N ILE A 233 7.48 -27.69 8.69
CA ILE A 233 6.12 -27.29 9.12
C ILE A 233 6.18 -26.28 10.27
N ASN A 234 7.04 -26.53 11.25
CA ASN A 234 7.20 -25.72 12.45
C ASN A 234 8.70 -25.60 12.81
N SER A 235 9.04 -25.09 14.00
CA SER A 235 10.43 -24.82 14.40
C SER A 235 11.32 -26.06 14.56
N THR A 236 10.77 -27.27 14.50
CA THR A 236 11.49 -28.54 14.72
C THR A 236 11.17 -29.64 13.72
N THR A 237 9.97 -29.62 13.14
CA THR A 237 9.37 -30.75 12.45
C THR A 237 9.55 -30.60 10.95
N CYS A 238 10.37 -31.50 10.40
CA CYS A 238 10.42 -31.80 8.98
C CYS A 238 9.41 -32.92 8.69
N ALA A 239 8.48 -32.68 7.78
CA ALA A 239 7.54 -33.69 7.32
C ALA A 239 7.76 -33.97 5.84
N GLY A 240 7.40 -35.17 5.38
CA GLY A 240 7.36 -35.45 3.95
C GLY A 240 6.41 -34.48 3.25
N GLN A 241 6.78 -34.03 2.05
CA GLN A 241 5.93 -33.18 1.23
C GLN A 241 4.59 -33.91 0.99
N PRO A 242 3.46 -33.41 1.54
CA PRO A 242 2.20 -34.16 1.52
C PRO A 242 1.56 -34.17 0.13
N CYS A 243 1.92 -33.20 -0.72
CA CYS A 243 1.36 -33.04 -2.05
C CYS A 243 2.31 -33.55 -3.13
N GLY A 244 1.76 -34.25 -4.14
CA GLY A 244 2.50 -34.61 -5.35
C GLY A 244 2.86 -33.40 -6.22
N ARG A 245 3.63 -33.63 -7.29
CA ARG A 245 3.97 -32.57 -8.27
C ARG A 245 2.70 -31.91 -8.82
N GLY A 246 2.77 -30.59 -9.03
CA GLY A 246 1.65 -29.82 -9.57
C GLY A 246 0.52 -29.48 -8.57
N HIS A 247 0.68 -29.83 -7.30
CA HIS A 247 -0.30 -29.56 -6.24
C HIS A 247 0.33 -28.76 -5.09
N LEU A 248 -0.47 -27.89 -4.48
CA LEU A 248 -0.10 -27.08 -3.32
C LEU A 248 -0.98 -27.39 -2.13
N TYR A 249 -0.37 -27.36 -0.94
CA TYR A 249 -1.00 -27.67 0.34
C TYR A 249 -1.69 -26.43 0.91
N PHE A 250 -2.94 -26.56 1.37
CA PHE A 250 -3.65 -25.50 2.07
C PHE A 250 -3.91 -25.90 3.53
N LEU A 251 -3.23 -25.23 4.47
CA LEU A 251 -3.34 -25.55 5.91
C LEU A 251 -4.79 -25.48 6.41
N LYS A 252 -5.56 -24.48 5.96
CA LYS A 252 -6.94 -24.28 6.42
C LYS A 252 -7.85 -25.49 6.15
N PHE A 253 -7.54 -26.25 5.10
CA PHE A 253 -8.37 -27.35 4.63
C PHE A 253 -7.69 -28.72 4.77
N ASP A 254 -6.43 -28.74 5.22
CA ASP A 254 -5.58 -29.93 5.29
C ASP A 254 -5.63 -30.77 3.99
N ARG A 255 -5.56 -30.08 2.85
CA ARG A 255 -5.74 -30.70 1.52
C ARG A 255 -4.85 -30.07 0.45
N CYS A 256 -4.51 -30.90 -0.53
CA CYS A 256 -3.73 -30.53 -1.70
C CYS A 256 -4.65 -30.16 -2.86
N TYR A 257 -4.34 -29.06 -3.55
CA TYR A 257 -5.08 -28.60 -4.72
C TYR A 257 -4.15 -28.35 -5.90
N ARG A 258 -4.63 -28.65 -7.11
CA ARG A 258 -3.85 -28.52 -8.35
C ARG A 258 -3.62 -27.04 -8.70
N ILE A 259 -2.38 -26.70 -9.03
CA ILE A 259 -1.98 -25.35 -9.47
C ILE A 259 -2.77 -24.96 -10.73
N GLY A 260 -3.23 -23.71 -10.80
CA GLY A 260 -4.02 -23.17 -11.91
C GLY A 260 -5.51 -23.55 -11.89
N THR A 261 -5.95 -24.42 -10.96
CA THR A 261 -7.37 -24.72 -10.77
C THR A 261 -8.00 -23.79 -9.73
N ARG A 262 -9.34 -23.69 -9.70
CA ARG A 262 -10.04 -22.92 -8.66
C ARG A 262 -9.73 -23.42 -7.25
N GLY A 263 -9.66 -24.74 -7.04
CA GLY A 263 -9.44 -25.32 -5.71
C GLY A 263 -10.37 -24.72 -4.65
N PRO A 264 -9.85 -24.31 -3.47
CA PRO A 264 -10.64 -23.67 -2.41
C PRO A 264 -10.83 -22.15 -2.65
N CYS A 265 -10.36 -21.62 -3.78
CA CYS A 265 -10.43 -20.20 -4.10
C CYS A 265 -11.83 -19.78 -4.57
N ARG A 266 -12.11 -18.48 -4.41
CA ARG A 266 -13.34 -17.84 -4.91
C ARG A 266 -13.38 -17.87 -6.45
N LYS A 267 -14.55 -17.58 -7.03
CA LYS A 267 -14.70 -17.40 -8.48
C LYS A 267 -13.69 -16.33 -8.98
N GLY A 268 -13.16 -16.52 -10.19
CA GLY A 268 -12.11 -15.66 -10.77
C GLY A 268 -10.69 -15.87 -10.22
N ARG A 269 -10.53 -16.66 -9.13
CA ARG A 269 -9.23 -16.94 -8.51
C ARG A 269 -8.82 -18.40 -8.68
N VAL A 270 -7.52 -18.61 -8.82
CA VAL A 270 -6.89 -19.90 -9.00
C VAL A 270 -5.79 -20.12 -7.97
N VAL A 271 -5.56 -21.39 -7.65
CA VAL A 271 -4.47 -21.85 -6.80
C VAL A 271 -3.15 -21.56 -7.47
N THR A 272 -2.25 -20.88 -6.77
CA THR A 272 -0.92 -20.54 -7.27
C THR A 272 0.10 -20.54 -6.14
N PHE A 273 1.38 -20.44 -6.50
CA PHE A 273 2.46 -20.23 -5.56
C PHE A 273 2.38 -18.85 -4.92
N ASP A 274 2.87 -18.75 -3.69
CA ASP A 274 2.98 -17.47 -3.00
C ASP A 274 4.14 -16.63 -3.58
N PHE A 275 3.76 -15.73 -4.50
CA PHE A 275 4.64 -14.78 -5.17
C PHE A 275 4.86 -13.45 -4.42
N GLU A 276 4.33 -13.28 -3.20
CA GLU A 276 4.70 -12.12 -2.38
C GLU A 276 6.20 -12.18 -1.99
N THR A 277 6.75 -13.38 -2.02
CA THR A 277 8.17 -13.68 -1.77
C THR A 277 8.92 -13.97 -3.07
N ARG A 278 10.26 -13.83 -3.08
CA ARG A 278 11.08 -14.12 -4.26
C ARG A 278 11.48 -15.60 -4.23
N PRO A 279 10.87 -16.48 -5.04
CA PRO A 279 11.10 -17.92 -4.92
C PRO A 279 12.56 -18.33 -5.20
N SER A 280 13.28 -17.51 -5.98
CA SER A 280 14.70 -17.72 -6.29
C SER A 280 15.64 -17.51 -5.09
N LEU A 281 15.22 -16.77 -4.07
CA LEU A 281 16.01 -16.50 -2.87
C LEU A 281 15.46 -17.25 -1.66
N ASP A 282 14.14 -17.28 -1.53
CA ASP A 282 13.44 -17.76 -0.33
C ASP A 282 12.95 -19.21 -0.46
N GLY A 283 13.20 -19.84 -1.61
CA GLY A 283 12.74 -21.19 -1.92
C GLY A 283 11.27 -21.25 -2.35
N ILE A 284 10.91 -22.35 -3.03
CA ILE A 284 9.53 -22.60 -3.44
C ILE A 284 8.75 -23.09 -2.22
N SER A 285 7.71 -22.34 -1.84
CA SER A 285 6.79 -22.77 -0.80
C SER A 285 5.70 -23.67 -1.40
N TYR A 286 5.45 -24.79 -0.72
CA TYR A 286 4.36 -25.70 -1.01
C TYR A 286 3.03 -25.23 -0.41
N ASN A 287 3.01 -24.10 0.31
CA ASN A 287 1.78 -23.47 0.75
C ASN A 287 1.06 -22.82 -0.44
N GLY A 288 -0.18 -23.23 -0.68
CA GLY A 288 -1.01 -22.69 -1.76
C GLY A 288 -1.67 -21.38 -1.38
N VAL A 289 -1.66 -20.42 -2.31
CA VAL A 289 -2.40 -19.16 -2.18
C VAL A 289 -3.34 -18.95 -3.36
N CYS A 290 -4.36 -18.11 -3.17
CA CYS A 290 -5.35 -17.81 -4.19
C CYS A 290 -5.02 -16.48 -4.88
N SER A 291 -4.68 -16.52 -6.17
CA SER A 291 -4.44 -15.34 -7.00
C SER A 291 -5.43 -15.26 -8.15
N CYS A 292 -5.59 -14.06 -8.70
CA CYS A 292 -6.37 -13.84 -9.91
C CYS A 292 -5.78 -14.60 -11.10
N ALA A 293 -6.67 -15.26 -11.86
CA ALA A 293 -6.30 -15.91 -13.11
C ALA A 293 -5.98 -14.84 -14.15
N LYS A 294 -4.70 -14.68 -14.52
CA LYS A 294 -4.24 -13.57 -15.36
C LYS A 294 -4.50 -13.77 -16.87
N HIS A 295 -5.44 -14.63 -17.25
CA HIS A 295 -5.77 -14.89 -18.65
C HIS A 295 -7.27 -15.02 -18.85
N VAL A 296 -7.74 -14.38 -19.92
CA VAL A 296 -9.12 -14.21 -20.43
C VAL A 296 -9.74 -12.88 -20.01
N TYR A 297 -9.67 -11.92 -20.93
CA TYR A 297 -10.49 -10.72 -21.20
C TYR A 297 -11.61 -10.29 -20.23
N ASP A 298 -11.37 -10.37 -18.93
CA ASP A 298 -12.22 -9.77 -17.92
C ASP A 298 -11.33 -9.41 -16.73
N ASN A 299 -11.19 -8.11 -16.45
CA ASN A 299 -10.59 -7.65 -15.21
C ASN A 299 -11.60 -7.79 -14.06
N ASP A 300 -12.24 -8.97 -13.98
CA ASP A 300 -13.37 -9.26 -13.11
C ASP A 300 -12.92 -9.91 -11.78
N CYS A 301 -11.71 -9.54 -11.37
CA CYS A 301 -11.15 -9.93 -10.09
C CYS A 301 -11.43 -8.92 -8.98
N ASP A 302 -12.00 -7.78 -9.37
CA ASP A 302 -12.34 -6.61 -8.55
C ASP A 302 -13.78 -6.12 -8.82
N GLU A 303 -14.70 -6.95 -9.36
CA GLU A 303 -16.12 -6.62 -9.23
C GLU A 303 -16.60 -6.93 -7.81
N GLU A 304 -17.04 -5.84 -7.17
CA GLU A 304 -17.89 -5.85 -5.99
C GLU A 304 -19.20 -6.56 -6.28
N ASP A 305 -19.19 -7.89 -6.30
CA ASP A 305 -20.42 -8.65 -6.19
C ASP A 305 -20.95 -8.53 -4.77
N VAL A 306 -22.04 -7.78 -4.65
CA VAL A 306 -22.92 -7.68 -3.48
C VAL A 306 -23.44 -9.09 -3.15
N ALA A 307 -22.61 -9.86 -2.45
CA ALA A 307 -23.00 -11.16 -1.92
C ALA A 307 -24.11 -10.93 -0.89
N ALA A 308 -25.27 -11.56 -1.10
CA ALA A 308 -26.26 -11.70 -0.05
C ALA A 308 -25.58 -12.33 1.18
N CYS A 309 -25.45 -11.58 2.27
CA CYS A 309 -24.70 -12.02 3.45
C CYS A 309 -25.32 -13.30 4.01
N ASP A 310 -24.53 -14.37 4.09
CA ASP A 310 -24.96 -15.66 4.60
C ASP A 310 -25.32 -15.52 6.10
N LYS A 311 -26.59 -15.83 6.44
CA LYS A 311 -27.12 -15.74 7.81
C LYS A 311 -26.37 -16.67 8.78
N SER A 312 -25.70 -17.70 8.28
CA SER A 312 -25.00 -18.69 9.10
C SER A 312 -23.62 -18.23 9.62
N ASP A 313 -22.99 -17.22 9.01
CA ASP A 313 -21.61 -16.80 9.33
C ASP A 313 -21.53 -15.57 10.26
N GLY A 314 -22.66 -15.17 10.87
CA GLY A 314 -22.71 -14.02 11.78
C GLY A 314 -22.34 -12.69 11.11
N THR A 315 -22.69 -12.54 9.82
CA THR A 315 -22.44 -11.32 9.03
C THR A 315 -23.74 -10.59 8.71
N VAL A 316 -23.69 -9.26 8.61
CA VAL A 316 -24.82 -8.38 8.27
C VAL A 316 -24.46 -7.45 7.13
N LEU A 317 -25.47 -7.04 6.36
CA LEU A 317 -25.33 -6.12 5.24
C LEU A 317 -25.34 -4.68 5.75
N PHE A 318 -24.26 -3.93 5.51
CA PHE A 318 -24.17 -2.51 5.83
C PHE A 318 -23.62 -1.76 4.60
N GLN A 319 -24.37 -0.76 4.10
CA GLN A 319 -23.99 0.03 2.90
C GLN A 319 -23.52 -0.84 1.71
N LYS A 320 -24.29 -1.89 1.37
CA LYS A 320 -24.03 -2.83 0.26
C LYS A 320 -22.77 -3.69 0.41
N ARG A 321 -22.17 -3.78 1.61
CA ARG A 321 -21.07 -4.69 1.93
C ARG A 321 -21.40 -5.55 3.17
N CYS A 322 -20.89 -6.77 3.21
CA CYS A 322 -21.06 -7.65 4.37
C CYS A 322 -19.99 -7.40 5.43
N TYR A 323 -20.40 -7.23 6.67
CA TYR A 323 -19.50 -7.08 7.82
C TYR A 323 -19.86 -8.07 8.92
N LYS A 324 -18.85 -8.53 9.64
CA LYS A 324 -19.04 -9.41 10.80
C LYS A 324 -19.70 -8.63 11.93
N LEU A 325 -20.72 -9.21 12.55
CA LEU A 325 -21.35 -8.65 13.75
C LEU A 325 -20.31 -8.44 14.85
N TYR A 326 -20.46 -7.33 15.59
CA TYR A 326 -19.58 -6.92 16.69
C TYR A 326 -18.11 -6.68 16.29
N SER A 327 -17.85 -6.49 15.00
CA SER A 327 -16.58 -5.97 14.50
C SER A 327 -16.68 -4.47 14.25
N GLN A 328 -15.55 -3.76 14.26
CA GLN A 328 -15.55 -2.33 13.96
C GLN A 328 -16.10 -2.04 12.55
N GLY A 329 -15.82 -2.89 11.56
CA GLY A 329 -16.36 -2.76 10.20
C GLY A 329 -16.18 -1.34 9.61
N PRO A 330 -17.21 -0.77 8.97
CA PRO A 330 -17.21 0.60 8.44
C PRO A 330 -17.56 1.64 9.52
N CYS A 331 -17.71 1.24 10.77
CA CYS A 331 -18.11 2.12 11.85
C CYS A 331 -16.92 2.93 12.39
N PRO A 332 -17.18 4.13 12.94
CA PRO A 332 -16.15 4.97 13.55
C PRO A 332 -15.46 4.26 14.72
N LYS A 333 -14.25 4.70 15.09
CA LYS A 333 -13.54 4.14 16.26
C LYS A 333 -14.41 4.25 17.52
N GLY A 334 -14.48 3.17 18.29
CA GLY A 334 -15.36 3.05 19.46
C GLY A 334 -16.80 2.60 19.15
N ALA A 335 -17.11 2.30 17.88
CA ALA A 335 -18.35 1.68 17.44
C ALA A 335 -18.10 0.32 16.78
N TRP A 336 -19.14 -0.51 16.76
CA TRP A 336 -19.17 -1.78 16.05
C TRP A 336 -20.43 -1.91 15.18
N VAL A 337 -20.42 -2.87 14.27
CA VAL A 337 -21.59 -3.24 13.47
C VAL A 337 -22.50 -4.15 14.30
N ALA A 338 -23.72 -3.70 14.56
CA ALA A 338 -24.76 -4.40 15.29
C ALA A 338 -25.96 -4.71 14.37
N PRO A 339 -26.80 -5.71 14.68
CA PRO A 339 -27.98 -5.99 13.87
C PRO A 339 -29.03 -4.88 14.05
N LYS A 340 -29.61 -4.40 12.96
CA LYS A 340 -30.67 -3.39 13.01
C LYS A 340 -31.93 -4.00 13.64
N ARG A 341 -32.41 -3.42 14.74
CA ARG A 341 -33.62 -3.87 15.44
C ARG A 341 -34.84 -3.16 14.85
N TYR A 342 -35.78 -3.93 14.29
CA TYR A 342 -37.05 -3.41 13.78
C TYR A 342 -38.14 -3.47 14.86
N LYS A 343 -39.14 -2.57 14.78
CA LYS A 343 -40.31 -2.61 15.68
C LYS A 343 -41.25 -3.75 15.25
N LYS A 344 -42.04 -4.26 16.20
CA LYS A 344 -42.85 -5.48 16.03
C LYS A 344 -43.85 -5.38 14.86
N GLU A 345 -44.27 -4.17 14.51
CA GLU A 345 -45.22 -3.89 13.43
C GLU A 345 -44.59 -4.02 12.02
N GLU A 346 -43.27 -3.81 11.88
CA GLU A 346 -42.54 -3.86 10.59
C GLU A 346 -42.11 -5.29 10.18
N ILE A 347 -42.16 -6.24 11.13
CA ILE A 347 -41.75 -7.63 10.93
C ILE A 347 -42.71 -8.39 10.00
N TRP A 348 -43.99 -7.98 9.94
CA TRP A 348 -45.05 -8.67 9.19
C TRP A 348 -45.12 -8.27 7.71
N SER A 349 -44.39 -7.23 7.29
CA SER A 349 -44.37 -6.76 5.89
C SER A 349 -43.31 -7.42 5.01
N GLY A 350 -42.68 -8.50 5.48
CA GLY A 350 -41.72 -9.28 4.68
C GLY A 350 -40.39 -8.59 4.38
N ASN A 351 -40.18 -7.37 4.89
CA ASN A 351 -39.00 -6.53 4.59
C ASN A 351 -37.91 -6.57 5.68
N ALA A 352 -37.96 -7.55 6.59
CA ALA A 352 -36.95 -7.77 7.63
C ALA A 352 -35.67 -8.36 7.02
N GLY A 353 -34.83 -7.49 6.45
CA GLY A 353 -33.52 -7.82 5.91
C GLY A 353 -32.45 -8.00 7.00
N ASN A 354 -31.36 -8.70 6.66
CA ASN A 354 -30.18 -8.87 7.52
C ASN A 354 -29.30 -7.61 7.50
N GLU A 355 -29.87 -6.45 7.84
CA GLU A 355 -29.21 -5.14 7.76
C GLU A 355 -28.49 -4.80 9.07
N GLY A 356 -27.27 -4.27 8.97
CA GLY A 356 -26.47 -3.79 10.09
C GLY A 356 -26.66 -2.30 10.35
N THR A 357 -26.39 -1.87 11.58
CA THR A 357 -26.26 -0.46 11.98
C THR A 357 -25.01 -0.28 12.85
N CYS A 358 -24.48 0.94 12.94
CA CYS A 358 -23.34 1.23 13.83
C CYS A 358 -23.83 1.58 15.24
N GLU A 359 -23.33 0.86 16.24
CA GLU A 359 -23.61 1.11 17.66
C GLU A 359 -22.30 1.31 18.43
N CYS A 360 -22.29 2.19 19.44
CA CYS A 360 -21.10 2.35 20.28
C CYS A 360 -20.84 1.08 21.10
N ILE A 361 -19.57 0.72 21.26
CA ILE A 361 -19.14 -0.39 22.12
C ILE A 361 -19.58 -0.07 23.55
N PRO A 362 -20.01 -1.07 24.35
CA PRO A 362 -20.36 -0.87 25.75
C PRO A 362 -19.27 -0.06 26.50
N GLY A 363 -19.68 1.00 27.18
CA GLY A 363 -18.78 1.93 27.88
C GLY A 363 -18.37 3.18 27.08
N TYR A 364 -18.58 3.22 25.76
CA TYR A 364 -18.38 4.43 24.95
C TYR A 364 -19.69 5.21 24.82
N THR A 365 -19.62 6.54 24.87
CA THR A 365 -20.81 7.40 24.75
C THR A 365 -20.96 7.93 23.33
N ARG A 366 -22.18 7.84 22.80
CA ARG A 366 -22.53 8.32 21.46
C ARG A 366 -22.56 9.85 21.45
N THR A 367 -21.82 10.43 20.52
CA THR A 367 -21.81 11.87 20.24
C THR A 367 -21.94 12.12 18.75
N MET A 368 -22.51 13.26 18.38
CA MET A 368 -22.65 13.66 16.98
C MET A 368 -21.62 14.75 16.70
N ARG A 369 -20.77 14.54 15.70
CA ARG A 369 -19.79 15.54 15.25
C ARG A 369 -20.16 16.03 13.86
N THR A 370 -20.27 17.34 13.71
CA THR A 370 -20.57 17.96 12.42
C THR A 370 -19.26 18.32 11.72
N LEU A 371 -18.91 17.60 10.66
CA LEU A 371 -17.78 17.93 9.80
C LEU A 371 -18.31 18.22 8.40
N LYS A 372 -18.04 19.42 7.89
CA LYS A 372 -18.37 19.83 6.50
C LYS A 372 -19.83 19.56 6.10
N ASN A 373 -20.79 19.98 6.94
CA ASN A 373 -22.23 19.79 6.75
C ASN A 373 -22.75 18.34 6.80
N VAL A 374 -21.91 17.37 7.21
CA VAL A 374 -22.34 15.99 7.47
C VAL A 374 -22.26 15.74 8.98
N THR A 375 -23.38 15.33 9.58
CA THR A 375 -23.47 14.90 10.98
C THR A 375 -23.06 13.44 11.09
N GLU A 376 -21.80 13.19 11.44
CA GLU A 376 -21.29 11.84 11.65
C GLU A 376 -21.38 11.44 13.13
N MET A 377 -21.71 10.17 13.37
CA MET A 377 -21.67 9.57 14.69
C MET A 377 -20.21 9.36 15.12
N ALA A 378 -19.88 9.73 16.35
CA ALA A 378 -18.58 9.47 16.99
C ALA A 378 -18.81 8.85 18.38
N CYS A 379 -18.06 7.80 18.72
CA CYS A 379 -18.14 7.15 20.02
C CYS A 379 -16.92 7.55 20.85
N MET A 380 -17.14 8.25 21.97
CA MET A 380 -16.05 8.71 22.82
C MET A 380 -15.80 7.74 23.97
N PRO A 381 -14.54 7.36 24.25
CA PRO A 381 -14.21 6.53 25.40
C PRO A 381 -14.44 7.33 26.70
N PRO A 382 -14.69 6.63 27.82
CA PRO A 382 -14.96 7.28 29.11
C PRO A 382 -13.77 8.13 29.58
N THR A 383 -12.53 7.80 29.19
CA THR A 383 -11.33 8.60 29.47
C THR A 383 -11.33 9.95 28.75
N VAL A 384 -11.84 10.03 27.52
CA VAL A 384 -11.95 11.28 26.76
C VAL A 384 -13.07 12.15 27.30
N ILE A 385 -14.18 11.55 27.74
CA ILE A 385 -15.27 12.26 28.42
C ILE A 385 -14.79 12.82 29.75
N LEU A 386 -14.03 12.04 30.52
CA LEU A 386 -13.41 12.50 31.77
C LEU A 386 -12.41 13.64 31.49
N ALA A 387 -11.59 13.54 30.45
CA ALA A 387 -10.66 14.58 30.05
C ALA A 387 -11.38 15.88 29.59
N ASP A 388 -12.47 15.77 28.82
CA ASP A 388 -13.28 16.93 28.42
C ASP A 388 -13.96 17.58 29.64
N TYR A 389 -14.45 16.76 30.59
CA TYR A 389 -15.01 17.24 31.85
C TYR A 389 -13.95 17.97 32.70
N LEU A 390 -12.77 17.37 32.88
CA LEU A 390 -11.67 17.98 33.63
C LEU A 390 -11.16 19.26 32.96
N ASN A 391 -11.02 19.28 31.64
CA ASN A 391 -10.56 20.46 30.90
C ASN A 391 -11.58 21.61 30.94
N LYS A 392 -12.88 21.32 30.89
CA LYS A 392 -13.95 22.32 31.09
C LYS A 392 -13.95 22.90 32.50
N ASN A 393 -13.65 22.08 33.52
CA ASN A 393 -13.53 22.57 34.89
C ASN A 393 -12.21 23.31 35.16
N PHE A 394 -11.10 22.94 34.51
CA PHE A 394 -9.85 23.71 34.62
C PHE A 394 -9.93 25.08 33.94
N SER A 395 -10.73 25.22 32.89
CA SER A 395 -10.94 26.52 32.25
C SER A 395 -11.85 27.45 33.06
N SER A 396 -12.69 26.94 33.98
CA SER A 396 -13.43 27.78 34.92
C SER A 396 -12.64 28.13 36.20
N VAL A 397 -11.71 27.29 36.64
CA VAL A 397 -10.85 27.58 37.81
C VAL A 397 -9.66 28.49 37.44
N GLY A 398 -9.17 28.43 36.20
CA GLY A 398 -8.10 29.31 35.70
C GLY A 398 -8.48 30.79 35.57
N GLN A 399 -9.76 31.15 35.64
CA GLN A 399 -10.22 32.54 35.67
C GLN A 399 -10.32 33.14 37.08
N ILE A 400 -10.11 32.37 38.15
CA ILE A 400 -10.25 32.85 39.54
C ILE A 400 -8.87 33.18 40.18
N ILE A 401 -7.75 32.81 39.56
CA ILE A 401 -6.39 33.07 40.09
C ILE A 401 -5.67 34.18 39.29
N SER A 402 -6.43 35.11 38.71
CA SER A 402 -5.91 36.28 38.00
C SER A 402 -6.58 37.58 38.46
N LEU A 403 -6.75 37.73 39.77
CA LEU A 403 -7.07 38.99 40.45
C LEU A 403 -6.27 39.09 41.74
#